data_AF-A0A917LP09-F1
#
_entry.id   AF-A0A917LP09-F1
#
_cell.length_a   1.000
_cell.length_b   1.000
_cell.length_c   1.000
_cell.angle_alpha   90.00
_cell.angle_beta   90.00
_cell.angle_gamma   90.00
#
_symmetry.space_group_name_H-M   'P 1'
#
loop_
_entity.id
_entity.type
_entity.pdbx_description
1 polymer ?
#
loop_
_entity_poly.entity_id
_entity_poly.type
_entity_poly.pdbx_seq_one_letter_code
_entity_poly.pdbx_strand_id
1 'polypeptide(L)'
;MTTTTSLPTLLPGLLELVRVLGLFFGVLGVLVLTLRLLYVLFRTVTSSLNRGLNGMEHSHAQRTDGKVLAQAWKAGEEDMRTAWLQWQLRLDPTPTRARTLSPSALGSSALDVLPRPDWTVDRLRRHGREVWEARHLAVTPRRRQEVDARLDWVAAMVYELSDAPFDATRGQTTEQYLYHQDREVREAYLKGGSAAAEKIMGTITAARDRARQDAATDLSAEFLAQQRNTAFQAMRETYRPTRTRDAHAAWEAEAGGEA
;
A
#
# COMPACT_ATOMS: atom_id res chain seq x y z
N MET A 1 32.45 -11.11 -96.74
CA MET A 1 33.52 -12.00 -96.24
C MET A 1 33.51 -11.91 -94.72
N THR A 2 33.00 -12.93 -94.05
CA THR A 2 32.94 -13.05 -92.59
C THR A 2 34.26 -13.60 -92.09
N THR A 3 35.05 -12.77 -91.40
CA THR A 3 36.31 -13.19 -90.76
C THR A 3 35.98 -13.95 -89.47
N THR A 4 36.00 -15.28 -89.56
CA THR A 4 36.05 -16.19 -88.41
C THR A 4 37.44 -16.12 -87.78
N THR A 5 37.61 -15.27 -86.78
CA THR A 5 38.81 -15.23 -85.95
C THR A 5 38.85 -16.50 -85.12
N SER A 6 39.89 -17.32 -85.32
CA SER A 6 40.01 -18.63 -84.71
C SER A 6 40.22 -18.53 -83.19
N LEU A 7 39.54 -19.38 -82.43
CA LEU A 7 39.55 -19.44 -80.96
C LEU A 7 40.94 -19.42 -80.25
N PRO A 8 42.05 -19.96 -80.79
CA PRO A 8 43.31 -20.01 -80.03
C PRO A 8 44.05 -18.67 -79.90
N THR A 9 43.66 -17.61 -80.62
CA THR A 9 44.32 -16.28 -80.51
C THR A 9 43.75 -15.40 -79.40
N LEU A 10 42.56 -15.69 -78.87
CA LEU A 10 41.90 -14.91 -77.80
C LEU A 10 42.22 -15.40 -76.37
N LEU A 11 42.78 -16.60 -76.26
CA LEU A 11 43.15 -17.25 -75.00
C LEU A 11 44.12 -16.45 -74.12
N PRO A 12 45.22 -15.85 -74.64
CA PRO A 12 46.14 -15.08 -73.81
C PRO A 12 45.51 -13.79 -73.28
N GLY A 13 44.67 -13.10 -74.07
CA GLY A 13 43.98 -11.88 -73.62
C GLY A 13 42.93 -12.15 -72.53
N LEU A 14 42.26 -13.31 -72.58
CA LEU A 14 41.30 -13.74 -71.56
C LEU A 14 41.99 -14.10 -70.23
N LEU A 15 43.16 -14.75 -70.29
CA LEU A 15 43.98 -15.06 -69.11
C LEU A 15 44.52 -13.79 -68.43
N GLU A 16 44.90 -12.79 -69.23
CA GLU A 16 45.37 -11.50 -68.71
C GLU A 16 44.22 -10.73 -68.02
N LEU A 17 43.02 -10.76 -68.59
CA LEU A 17 41.82 -10.17 -68.00
C LEU A 17 41.45 -10.83 -66.66
N VAL A 18 41.50 -12.17 -66.58
CA VAL A 18 41.23 -12.92 -65.33
C VAL A 18 42.27 -12.59 -64.26
N ARG A 19 43.54 -12.42 -64.64
CA ARG A 19 44.62 -12.03 -63.71
C ARG A 19 44.42 -10.61 -63.18
N VAL A 20 44.04 -9.67 -64.04
CA VAL A 20 43.76 -8.28 -63.63
C VAL A 20 42.52 -8.19 -62.74
N LEU A 21 41.44 -8.90 -63.08
CA LEU A 21 40.26 -8.98 -62.22
C LEU A 21 40.59 -9.60 -60.85
N GLY A 22 41.37 -10.70 -60.83
CA GLY A 22 41.77 -11.37 -59.59
C GLY A 22 42.57 -10.46 -58.67
N LEU A 23 43.52 -9.67 -59.21
CA LEU A 23 44.27 -8.69 -58.44
C LEU A 23 43.37 -7.57 -57.91
N PHE A 24 42.43 -7.08 -58.72
CA PHE A 24 41.48 -6.05 -58.31
C PHE A 24 40.61 -6.50 -57.12
N PHE A 25 40.03 -7.71 -57.20
CA PHE A 25 39.25 -8.26 -56.09
C PHE A 25 40.10 -8.58 -54.86
N GLY A 26 41.36 -8.99 -55.05
CA GLY A 26 42.31 -9.18 -53.95
C GLY A 26 42.58 -7.88 -53.18
N VAL A 27 42.89 -6.79 -53.90
CA VAL A 27 43.12 -5.47 -53.29
C VAL A 27 41.87 -4.95 -52.60
N LEU A 28 40.70 -5.11 -53.23
CA LEU A 28 39.42 -4.72 -52.65
C LEU A 28 39.10 -5.51 -51.37
N GLY A 29 39.39 -6.82 -51.35
CA GLY A 29 39.22 -7.66 -50.17
C GLY A 29 40.10 -7.22 -49.00
N VAL A 30 41.37 -6.90 -49.25
CA VAL A 30 42.29 -6.38 -48.21
C VAL A 30 41.82 -5.01 -47.71
N LEU A 31 41.33 -4.14 -48.58
CA LEU A 31 40.79 -2.83 -48.21
C LEU A 31 39.58 -2.98 -47.27
N VAL A 32 38.62 -3.85 -47.59
CA VAL A 32 37.44 -4.09 -46.74
C VAL A 32 37.87 -4.71 -45.41
N LEU A 33 38.83 -5.65 -45.41
CA LEU A 33 39.32 -6.28 -44.20
C LEU A 33 40.00 -5.28 -43.26
N THR A 34 40.84 -4.40 -43.81
CA THR A 34 41.54 -3.35 -43.06
C THR A 34 40.57 -2.30 -42.50
N LEU A 35 39.57 -1.87 -43.28
CA LEU A 35 38.49 -0.99 -42.80
C LEU A 35 37.69 -1.63 -41.67
N ARG A 36 37.36 -2.92 -41.78
CA ARG A 36 36.64 -3.65 -40.73
C ARG A 36 37.49 -3.79 -39.46
N LEU A 37 38.78 -4.05 -39.61
CA LEU A 37 39.72 -4.14 -38.50
C LEU A 37 39.83 -2.79 -37.77
N LEU A 38 39.99 -1.69 -38.53
CA LEU A 38 39.99 -0.32 -38.01
C LEU A 38 38.68 0.01 -37.29
N TYR A 39 37.53 -0.36 -37.85
CA TYR A 39 36.23 -0.15 -37.21
C TYR A 39 36.11 -0.90 -35.87
N VAL A 40 36.56 -2.16 -35.80
CA VAL A 40 36.55 -2.94 -34.56
C VAL A 40 37.51 -2.35 -33.52
N LEU A 41 38.72 -1.96 -33.93
CA LEU A 41 39.71 -1.29 -33.06
C LEU A 41 39.21 0.07 -32.57
N PHE A 42 38.58 0.87 -33.42
CA PHE A 42 38.02 2.15 -33.04
C PHE A 42 36.86 1.95 -32.06
N ARG A 43 35.96 0.98 -32.31
CA ARG A 43 34.86 0.64 -31.41
C ARG A 43 35.32 0.15 -30.05
N THR A 44 36.39 -0.67 -29.98
CA THR A 44 36.93 -1.14 -28.70
C THR A 44 37.58 0.00 -27.92
N VAL A 45 38.35 0.87 -28.57
CA VAL A 45 39.01 2.03 -27.94
C VAL A 45 37.99 3.08 -27.48
N THR A 46 36.95 3.36 -28.27
CA THR A 46 35.84 4.24 -27.83
C THR A 46 35.06 3.62 -26.68
N SER A 47 34.93 2.28 -26.61
CA SER A 47 34.25 1.62 -25.49
C SER A 47 35.05 1.67 -24.19
N SER A 48 36.40 1.66 -24.24
CA SER A 48 37.25 1.78 -23.05
C SER A 48 37.34 3.23 -22.55
N LEU A 49 37.28 4.22 -23.44
CA LEU A 49 37.19 5.63 -23.08
C LEU A 49 35.82 5.99 -22.48
N ASN A 50 34.72 5.41 -22.99
CA ASN A 50 33.40 5.57 -22.36
C ASN A 50 33.32 4.95 -20.96
N ARG A 51 34.01 3.83 -20.69
CA ARG A 51 34.06 3.26 -19.32
C ARG A 51 34.72 4.21 -18.31
N GLY A 52 35.64 5.09 -18.73
CA GLY A 52 36.24 6.12 -17.87
C GLY A 52 35.32 7.31 -17.57
N LEU A 53 34.34 7.58 -18.44
CA LEU A 53 33.31 8.62 -18.25
C LEU A 53 32.01 8.07 -17.62
N ASN A 54 31.80 6.75 -17.64
CA ASN A 54 30.62 6.06 -17.11
C ASN A 54 30.56 5.94 -15.59
N GLY A 55 31.44 6.60 -14.84
CA GLY A 55 31.26 6.79 -13.39
C GLY A 55 29.94 7.49 -13.03
N MET A 56 29.36 8.26 -13.96
CA MET A 56 28.02 8.85 -13.81
C MET A 56 26.87 7.94 -14.28
N GLU A 57 27.11 6.96 -15.15
CA GLU A 57 26.06 6.08 -15.69
C GLU A 57 25.68 4.96 -14.70
N HIS A 58 26.63 4.54 -13.85
CA HIS A 58 26.37 3.61 -12.73
C HIS A 58 25.41 4.21 -11.70
N SER A 59 25.42 5.54 -11.53
CA SER A 59 24.48 6.22 -10.64
C SER A 59 23.05 6.22 -11.16
N HIS A 60 22.83 6.12 -12.48
CA HIS A 60 21.48 6.03 -13.05
C HIS A 60 20.94 4.60 -13.05
N ALA A 61 21.75 3.60 -13.43
CA ALA A 61 21.37 2.19 -13.36
C ALA A 61 21.11 1.73 -11.92
N GLN A 62 22.02 2.04 -10.98
CA GLN A 62 21.84 1.71 -9.57
C GLN A 62 20.63 2.43 -8.93
N ARG A 63 20.29 3.63 -9.43
CA ARG A 63 19.13 4.40 -8.95
C ARG A 63 17.82 3.94 -9.60
N THR A 64 17.83 3.38 -10.80
CA THR A 64 16.66 2.70 -11.38
C THR A 64 16.43 1.36 -10.70
N ASP A 65 17.48 0.59 -10.44
CA ASP A 65 17.39 -0.70 -9.74
C ASP A 65 16.90 -0.49 -8.31
N GLY A 66 17.45 0.50 -7.59
CA GLY A 66 16.96 0.87 -6.27
C GLY A 66 15.50 1.33 -6.25
N LYS A 67 15.02 1.99 -7.32
CA LYS A 67 13.59 2.36 -7.44
C LYS A 67 12.70 1.15 -7.68
N VAL A 68 13.13 0.20 -8.52
CA VAL A 68 12.38 -1.03 -8.79
C VAL A 68 12.28 -1.89 -7.53
N LEU A 69 13.38 -2.04 -6.80
CA LEU A 69 13.39 -2.74 -5.51
C LEU A 69 12.47 -2.06 -4.48
N ALA A 70 12.53 -0.73 -4.36
CA ALA A 70 11.65 0.01 -3.46
C ALA A 70 10.16 -0.10 -3.86
N GLN A 71 9.86 -0.15 -5.15
CA GLN A 71 8.50 -0.36 -5.66
C GLN A 71 8.01 -1.78 -5.39
N ALA A 72 8.84 -2.80 -5.62
CA ALA A 72 8.51 -4.19 -5.34
C ALA A 72 8.25 -4.40 -3.84
N TRP A 73 9.10 -3.82 -2.99
CA TRP A 73 8.90 -3.84 -1.54
C TRP A 73 7.56 -3.21 -1.14
N LYS A 74 7.27 -2.01 -1.64
CA LYS A 74 5.99 -1.32 -1.37
C LYS A 74 4.78 -2.08 -1.91
N ALA A 75 4.89 -2.70 -3.08
CA ALA A 75 3.83 -3.50 -3.68
C ALA A 75 3.51 -4.74 -2.82
N GLY A 76 4.54 -5.42 -2.31
CA GLY A 76 4.36 -6.54 -1.39
C GLY A 76 3.69 -6.14 -0.08
N GLU A 77 4.02 -4.97 0.47
CA GLU A 77 3.35 -4.44 1.67
C GLU A 77 1.85 -4.20 1.40
N GLU A 78 1.53 -3.57 0.28
CA GLU A 78 0.17 -3.18 -0.06
C GLU A 78 -0.73 -4.37 -0.44
N ASP A 79 -0.19 -5.38 -1.13
CA ASP A 79 -0.93 -6.59 -1.51
C ASP A 79 -1.34 -7.40 -0.28
N MET A 80 -0.39 -7.64 0.64
CA MET A 80 -0.65 -8.37 1.88
C MET A 80 -1.73 -7.66 2.71
N ARG A 81 -1.60 -6.33 2.83
CA ARG A 81 -2.58 -5.51 3.54
C ARG A 81 -3.95 -5.55 2.87
N THR A 82 -4.00 -5.44 1.55
CA THR A 82 -5.25 -5.50 0.78
C THR A 82 -5.94 -6.85 0.95
N ALA A 83 -5.21 -7.96 0.87
CA ALA A 83 -5.77 -9.29 1.07
C ALA A 83 -6.31 -9.50 2.49
N TRP A 84 -5.60 -8.97 3.50
CA TRP A 84 -6.08 -8.99 4.88
C TRP A 84 -7.40 -8.22 5.03
N LEU A 85 -7.49 -7.02 4.47
CA LEU A 85 -8.72 -6.22 4.49
C LEU A 85 -9.87 -6.93 3.76
N GLN A 86 -9.61 -7.50 2.58
CA GLN A 86 -10.60 -8.26 1.82
C GLN A 86 -11.12 -9.47 2.59
N TRP A 87 -10.22 -10.21 3.25
CA TRP A 87 -10.58 -11.35 4.09
C TRP A 87 -11.46 -10.95 5.27
N GLN A 88 -11.06 -9.95 6.05
CA GLN A 88 -11.79 -9.56 7.25
C GLN A 88 -13.17 -8.96 6.93
N LEU A 89 -13.21 -8.10 5.91
CA LEU A 89 -14.42 -7.37 5.54
C LEU A 89 -15.39 -8.17 4.66
N ARG A 90 -14.97 -9.37 4.21
CA ARG A 90 -15.67 -10.22 3.24
C ARG A 90 -16.04 -9.41 2.00
N LEU A 91 -15.03 -8.74 1.44
CA LEU A 91 -15.18 -8.04 0.17
C LEU A 91 -15.23 -9.07 -0.94
N ASP A 92 -16.17 -8.92 -1.87
CA ASP A 92 -16.18 -9.74 -3.07
C ASP A 92 -14.92 -9.44 -3.90
N PRO A 93 -14.21 -10.45 -4.40
CA PRO A 93 -12.98 -10.27 -5.17
C PRO A 93 -13.23 -9.66 -6.55
N THR A 94 -14.49 -9.48 -6.94
CA THR A 94 -14.82 -8.80 -8.20
C THR A 94 -14.51 -7.32 -8.02
N PRO A 95 -13.65 -6.71 -8.87
CA PRO A 95 -13.49 -5.27 -8.83
C PRO A 95 -14.88 -4.68 -9.05
N THR A 96 -15.41 -4.00 -8.03
CA THR A 96 -16.68 -3.28 -8.12
C THR A 96 -16.55 -2.37 -9.33
N ARG A 97 -17.11 -2.78 -10.47
CA ARG A 97 -17.34 -1.90 -11.62
C ARG A 97 -18.01 -0.70 -11.01
N ALA A 98 -17.28 0.43 -10.98
CA ALA A 98 -17.66 1.67 -10.33
C ALA A 98 -19.17 1.81 -10.35
N ARG A 99 -19.81 1.34 -9.27
CA ARG A 99 -21.26 1.35 -9.22
C ARG A 99 -21.56 2.82 -9.10
N THR A 100 -22.41 3.32 -9.99
CA THR A 100 -22.96 4.66 -10.03
C THR A 100 -23.61 5.02 -8.70
N LEU A 101 -22.79 5.25 -7.68
CA LEU A 101 -23.12 5.78 -6.37
C LEU A 101 -22.47 7.16 -6.36
N SER A 102 -23.30 8.19 -6.24
CA SER A 102 -22.85 9.58 -6.25
C SER A 102 -21.71 9.76 -5.22
N PRO A 103 -20.59 10.39 -5.61
CA PRO A 103 -19.46 10.70 -4.72
C PRO A 103 -19.87 11.45 -3.45
N SER A 104 -21.01 12.14 -3.51
CA SER A 104 -21.57 12.99 -2.46
C SER A 104 -22.27 12.23 -1.33
N ALA A 105 -22.64 10.96 -1.50
CA ALA A 105 -23.47 10.24 -0.52
C ALA A 105 -22.68 9.37 0.47
N LEU A 106 -21.42 9.03 0.18
CA LEU A 106 -20.63 8.05 0.95
C LEU A 106 -19.27 8.58 1.47
N GLY A 107 -18.70 9.63 0.86
CA GLY A 107 -17.28 9.97 1.04
C GLY A 107 -16.88 10.64 2.36
N SER A 108 -17.79 11.35 3.05
CA SER A 108 -17.50 11.97 4.37
C SER A 108 -18.17 11.24 5.53
N SER A 109 -19.46 10.89 5.39
CA SER A 109 -20.25 10.30 6.47
C SER A 109 -19.69 9.00 7.03
N ALA A 110 -19.01 8.19 6.23
CA ALA A 110 -18.44 6.93 6.70
C ALA A 110 -17.20 7.14 7.59
N LEU A 111 -16.41 8.19 7.39
CA LEU A 111 -15.24 8.47 8.24
C LEU A 111 -15.61 9.22 9.53
N ASP A 112 -16.74 9.91 9.52
CA ASP A 112 -17.29 10.65 10.67
C ASP A 112 -17.74 9.73 11.80
N VAL A 113 -18.06 8.47 11.49
CA VAL A 113 -18.46 7.47 12.49
C VAL A 113 -17.22 6.69 12.95
N LEU A 114 -16.95 6.73 14.26
CA LEU A 114 -15.91 5.89 14.87
C LEU A 114 -16.46 4.48 15.16
N PRO A 115 -15.72 3.41 14.82
CA PRO A 115 -16.07 2.07 15.25
C PRO A 115 -15.97 1.97 16.77
N ARG A 116 -16.90 1.24 17.39
CA ARG A 116 -16.99 1.08 18.83
C ARG A 116 -16.80 -0.37 19.25
N PRO A 117 -16.24 -0.63 20.44
CA PRO A 117 -15.95 -1.99 20.91
C PRO A 117 -17.20 -2.85 21.11
N ASP A 118 -18.36 -2.25 21.35
CA ASP A 118 -19.65 -2.93 21.53
C ASP A 118 -20.33 -3.34 20.22
N TRP A 119 -19.74 -2.99 19.06
CA TRP A 119 -20.35 -3.31 17.77
C TRP A 119 -20.21 -4.79 17.42
N THR A 120 -21.29 -5.36 16.88
CA THR A 120 -21.27 -6.71 16.33
C THR A 120 -20.35 -6.81 15.11
N VAL A 121 -19.81 -8.00 14.87
CA VAL A 121 -18.96 -8.29 13.70
C VAL A 121 -19.61 -7.86 12.38
N ASP A 122 -20.91 -8.11 12.20
CA ASP A 122 -21.62 -7.74 10.98
C ASP A 122 -21.74 -6.22 10.79
N ARG A 123 -21.89 -5.48 11.89
CA ARG A 123 -21.91 -4.02 11.86
C ARG A 123 -20.54 -3.46 11.51
N LEU A 124 -19.47 -3.98 12.11
CA LEU A 124 -18.10 -3.61 11.79
C LEU A 124 -17.77 -3.91 10.33
N ARG A 125 -18.13 -5.10 9.82
CA ARG A 125 -17.94 -5.44 8.41
C ARG A 125 -18.71 -4.50 7.48
N ARG A 126 -19.97 -4.18 7.79
CA ARG A 126 -20.76 -3.22 6.99
C ARG A 126 -20.08 -1.86 6.91
N HIS A 127 -19.68 -1.32 8.06
CA HIS A 127 -18.96 -0.05 8.13
C HIS A 127 -17.62 -0.11 7.39
N GLY A 128 -16.84 -1.19 7.55
CA GLY A 128 -15.58 -1.37 6.83
C GLY A 128 -15.78 -1.42 5.31
N ARG A 129 -16.87 -2.01 4.81
CA ARG A 129 -17.22 -1.96 3.38
C ARG A 129 -17.56 -0.54 2.92
N GLU A 130 -18.30 0.23 3.70
CA GLU A 130 -18.60 1.64 3.38
C GLU A 130 -17.32 2.47 3.30
N VAL A 131 -16.39 2.29 4.25
CA VAL A 131 -15.08 2.94 4.26
C VAL A 131 -14.22 2.47 3.08
N TRP A 132 -14.30 1.19 2.71
CA TRP A 132 -13.59 0.62 1.55
C TRP A 132 -14.02 1.27 0.24
N GLU A 133 -15.33 1.41 0.03
CA GLU A 133 -15.87 2.10 -1.16
C GLU A 133 -15.43 3.58 -1.20
N ALA A 134 -15.34 4.24 -0.03
CA ALA A 134 -14.84 5.61 0.06
C ALA A 134 -13.33 5.74 -0.26
N ARG A 135 -12.56 4.64 -0.19
CA ARG A 135 -11.12 4.63 -0.49
C ARG A 135 -10.81 5.11 -1.90
N HIS A 136 -11.65 4.76 -2.88
CA HIS A 136 -11.50 5.21 -4.27
C HIS A 136 -11.76 6.71 -4.45
N LEU A 137 -12.53 7.31 -3.54
CA LEU A 137 -12.87 8.74 -3.53
C LEU A 137 -11.84 9.58 -2.77
N ALA A 138 -10.91 8.95 -2.03
CA ALA A 138 -9.85 9.63 -1.31
C ALA A 138 -8.74 10.11 -2.25
N VAL A 139 -8.94 11.27 -2.89
CA VAL A 139 -7.98 11.78 -3.89
C VAL A 139 -6.70 12.29 -3.24
N THR A 140 -6.79 12.91 -2.05
CA THR A 140 -5.64 13.51 -1.35
C THR A 140 -4.85 12.49 -0.52
N PRO A 141 -3.52 12.61 -0.40
CA PRO A 141 -2.70 11.68 0.38
C PRO A 141 -3.12 11.57 1.85
N ARG A 142 -3.45 12.70 2.48
CA ARG A 142 -3.92 12.74 3.87
C ARG A 142 -5.21 11.94 4.04
N ARG A 143 -6.19 12.16 3.16
CA ARG A 143 -7.48 11.47 3.26
C ARG A 143 -7.34 9.97 2.97
N ARG A 144 -6.43 9.58 2.07
CA ARG A 144 -6.08 8.15 1.88
C ARG A 144 -5.54 7.54 3.15
N GLN A 145 -4.60 8.21 3.83
CA GLN A 145 -4.04 7.73 5.10
C GLN A 145 -5.12 7.58 6.19
N GLU A 146 -6.05 8.52 6.28
CA GLU A 146 -7.17 8.46 7.24
C GLU A 146 -8.11 7.28 6.93
N VAL A 147 -8.47 7.07 5.66
CA VAL A 147 -9.27 5.91 5.22
C VAL A 147 -8.56 4.60 5.52
N ASP A 148 -7.28 4.52 5.14
CA ASP A 148 -6.41 3.38 5.33
C ASP A 148 -6.30 3.01 6.82
N ALA A 149 -6.04 4.00 7.69
CA ALA A 149 -5.99 3.78 9.14
C ALA A 149 -7.34 3.34 9.71
N ARG A 150 -8.46 3.86 9.20
CA ARG A 150 -9.81 3.41 9.59
C ARG A 150 -10.04 1.97 9.19
N LEU A 151 -9.69 1.58 7.97
CA LEU A 151 -9.83 0.20 7.48
C LEU A 151 -9.01 -0.76 8.32
N ASP A 152 -7.76 -0.41 8.62
CA ASP A 152 -6.89 -1.25 9.45
C ASP A 152 -7.48 -1.41 10.86
N TRP A 153 -8.04 -0.35 11.44
CA TRP A 153 -8.67 -0.42 12.76
C TRP A 153 -9.93 -1.31 12.74
N VAL A 154 -10.83 -1.12 11.77
CA VAL A 154 -12.05 -1.93 11.66
C VAL A 154 -11.71 -3.41 11.42
N ALA A 155 -10.75 -3.70 10.53
CA ALA A 155 -10.32 -5.06 10.25
C ALA A 155 -9.68 -5.73 11.49
N ALA A 156 -8.91 -4.99 12.28
CA ALA A 156 -8.38 -5.48 13.55
C ALA A 156 -9.50 -5.82 14.55
N MET A 157 -10.52 -4.96 14.68
CA MET A 157 -11.67 -5.24 15.56
C MET A 157 -12.48 -6.45 15.09
N VAL A 158 -12.67 -6.62 13.78
CA VAL A 158 -13.32 -7.81 13.21
C VAL A 158 -12.52 -9.06 13.53
N TYR A 159 -11.18 -9.01 13.35
CA TYR A 159 -10.30 -10.12 13.65
C TYR A 159 -10.41 -10.56 15.11
N GLU A 160 -10.37 -9.62 16.05
CA GLU A 160 -10.49 -9.92 17.49
C GLU A 160 -11.80 -10.59 17.89
N LEU A 161 -12.88 -10.24 17.19
CA LEU A 161 -14.22 -10.79 17.43
C LEU A 161 -14.53 -12.04 16.59
N SER A 162 -13.59 -12.48 15.74
CA SER A 162 -13.79 -13.61 14.84
C SER A 162 -12.75 -14.70 15.07
N ASP A 163 -13.19 -15.94 15.26
CA ASP A 163 -12.28 -17.09 15.46
C ASP A 163 -11.57 -17.56 14.19
N ALA A 164 -11.53 -16.74 13.13
CA ALA A 164 -11.00 -17.12 11.83
C ALA A 164 -9.55 -16.65 11.68
N PRO A 165 -8.55 -17.55 11.74
CA PRO A 165 -7.16 -17.16 11.53
C PRO A 165 -6.98 -16.60 10.11
N PHE A 166 -6.24 -15.49 9.98
CA PHE A 166 -5.88 -14.96 8.68
C PHE A 166 -4.75 -15.79 8.07
N ASP A 167 -4.99 -16.31 6.88
CA ASP A 167 -3.98 -17.03 6.10
C ASP A 167 -3.16 -16.05 5.28
N ALA A 168 -1.93 -15.77 5.74
CA ALA A 168 -1.02 -14.83 5.10
C ALA A 168 -0.61 -15.24 3.67
N THR A 169 -0.78 -16.51 3.28
CA THR A 169 -0.51 -16.94 1.89
C THR A 169 -1.46 -16.28 0.89
N ARG A 170 -2.62 -15.79 1.33
CA ARG A 170 -3.59 -15.04 0.53
C ARG A 170 -3.15 -13.64 0.15
N GLY A 171 -2.13 -13.10 0.83
CA GLY A 171 -1.56 -11.78 0.58
C GLY A 171 -0.71 -11.66 -0.67
N GLN A 172 -0.40 -12.78 -1.33
CA GLN A 172 0.56 -12.85 -2.43
C GLN A 172 -0.16 -12.91 -3.78
N THR A 173 -0.89 -11.84 -4.11
CA THR A 173 -1.80 -11.84 -5.27
C THR A 173 -1.17 -11.28 -6.55
N THR A 174 -0.13 -10.44 -6.47
CA THR A 174 0.52 -9.90 -7.67
C THR A 174 1.56 -10.88 -8.21
N GLU A 175 1.13 -11.71 -9.15
CA GLU A 175 1.98 -12.68 -9.86
C GLU A 175 3.19 -12.02 -10.54
N GLN A 176 3.09 -10.75 -10.95
CA GLN A 176 4.14 -10.04 -11.70
C GLN A 176 5.47 -9.95 -10.94
N TYR A 177 5.43 -9.69 -9.63
CA TYR A 177 6.64 -9.55 -8.81
C TYR A 177 7.14 -10.90 -8.28
N LEU A 178 6.25 -11.87 -8.05
CA LEU A 178 6.61 -13.23 -7.64
C LEU A 178 7.34 -14.00 -8.75
N TYR A 179 7.00 -13.73 -10.02
CA TYR A 179 7.64 -14.35 -11.18
C TYR A 179 8.61 -13.43 -11.92
N HIS A 180 9.01 -12.31 -11.31
CA HIS A 180 10.01 -11.41 -11.90
C HIS A 180 11.33 -12.16 -12.16
N GLN A 181 12.05 -11.86 -13.25
CA GLN A 181 13.28 -12.59 -13.62
C GLN A 181 14.41 -12.38 -12.59
N ASP A 182 14.56 -11.15 -12.12
CA ASP A 182 15.52 -10.79 -11.07
C ASP A 182 15.09 -11.33 -9.70
N ARG A 183 16.02 -12.00 -9.01
CA ARG A 183 15.84 -12.55 -7.67
C ARG A 183 15.68 -11.47 -6.62
N GLU A 184 16.42 -10.38 -6.71
CA GLU A 184 16.38 -9.31 -5.69
C GLU A 184 15.02 -8.63 -5.65
N VAL A 185 14.38 -8.47 -6.80
CA VAL A 185 13.01 -7.94 -6.93
C VAL A 185 11.98 -8.88 -6.28
N ARG A 186 12.11 -10.20 -6.48
CA ARG A 186 11.23 -11.19 -5.83
C ARG A 186 11.39 -11.15 -4.31
N GLU A 187 12.63 -11.11 -3.81
CA GLU A 187 12.94 -11.05 -2.38
C GLU A 187 12.44 -9.75 -1.75
N ALA A 188 12.59 -8.62 -2.44
CA ALA A 188 12.07 -7.32 -2.00
C ALA A 188 10.55 -7.36 -1.84
N TYR A 189 9.82 -7.93 -2.80
CA TYR A 189 8.37 -8.12 -2.72
C TYR A 189 7.96 -8.97 -1.50
N LEU A 190 8.59 -10.14 -1.30
CA LEU A 190 8.31 -11.00 -0.16
C LEU A 190 8.59 -10.31 1.19
N LYS A 191 9.69 -9.56 1.27
CA LYS A 191 10.04 -8.75 2.45
C LYS A 191 9.02 -7.64 2.72
N GLY A 192 8.38 -7.13 1.66
CA GLY A 192 7.28 -6.17 1.77
C GLY A 192 6.07 -6.79 2.44
N GLY A 193 5.69 -7.98 1.95
CA GLY A 193 4.59 -8.75 2.54
C GLY A 193 4.82 -9.13 4.00
N SER A 194 6.05 -9.51 4.38
CA SER A 194 6.38 -9.80 5.78
C SER A 194 6.30 -8.55 6.66
N ALA A 195 6.79 -7.41 6.18
CA ALA A 195 6.71 -6.14 6.90
C ALA A 195 5.24 -5.70 7.11
N ALA A 196 4.37 -5.91 6.12
CA ALA A 196 2.94 -5.68 6.28
C ALA A 196 2.32 -6.60 7.34
N ALA A 197 2.69 -7.88 7.37
CA ALA A 197 2.20 -8.81 8.38
C ALA A 197 2.57 -8.36 9.81
N GLU A 198 3.81 -7.92 10.02
CA GLU A 198 4.24 -7.35 11.32
C GLU A 198 3.40 -6.11 11.71
N LYS A 199 3.17 -5.21 10.76
CA LYS A 199 2.34 -4.00 10.97
C LYS A 199 0.89 -4.34 11.27
N ILE A 200 0.32 -5.35 10.62
CA ILE A 200 -1.03 -5.86 10.90
C ILE A 200 -1.10 -6.37 12.35
N MET A 201 -0.13 -7.18 12.78
CA MET A 201 -0.06 -7.67 14.16
C MET A 201 0.13 -6.55 15.19
N GLY A 202 0.92 -5.54 14.87
CA GLY A 202 1.05 -4.33 15.69
C GLY A 202 -0.28 -3.56 15.81
N THR A 203 -1.03 -3.47 14.70
CA THR A 203 -2.35 -2.83 14.68
C THR A 203 -3.38 -3.60 15.52
N ILE A 204 -3.37 -4.93 15.44
CA ILE A 204 -4.20 -5.80 16.27
C ILE A 204 -3.87 -5.59 17.75
N THR A 205 -2.59 -5.58 18.11
CA THR A 205 -2.14 -5.30 19.49
C THR A 205 -2.63 -3.94 19.97
N ALA A 206 -2.48 -2.89 19.14
CA ALA A 206 -2.95 -1.56 19.47
C ALA A 206 -4.47 -1.47 19.61
N ALA A 207 -5.23 -2.23 18.80
CA ALA A 207 -6.68 -2.31 18.92
C ALA A 207 -7.10 -2.99 20.23
N ARG A 208 -6.41 -4.05 20.65
CA ARG A 208 -6.60 -4.70 21.96
C ARG A 208 -6.35 -3.74 23.11
N ASP A 209 -5.25 -3.00 23.05
CA ASP A 209 -4.89 -2.06 24.12
C ASP A 209 -5.90 -0.92 24.24
N ARG A 210 -6.39 -0.40 23.10
CA ARG A 210 -7.51 0.56 23.12
C ARG A 210 -8.78 -0.03 23.70
N ALA A 211 -9.17 -1.24 23.30
CA ALA A 211 -10.36 -1.89 23.85
C ALA A 211 -10.27 -2.09 25.37
N ARG A 212 -9.07 -2.42 25.90
CA ARG A 212 -8.82 -2.50 27.35
C ARG A 212 -8.95 -1.14 28.04
N GLN A 213 -8.41 -0.08 27.43
CA GLN A 213 -8.51 1.28 27.95
C GLN A 213 -9.96 1.79 27.96
N ASP A 214 -10.71 1.53 26.90
CA ASP A 214 -12.12 1.90 26.78
C ASP A 214 -12.94 1.16 27.85
N ALA A 215 -12.76 -0.16 27.98
CA ALA A 215 -13.43 -0.94 29.02
C ALA A 215 -13.09 -0.43 30.45
N ALA A 216 -11.82 -0.08 30.70
CA ALA A 216 -11.43 0.49 31.99
C ALA A 216 -12.06 1.88 32.23
N THR A 217 -12.23 2.69 31.18
CA THR A 217 -12.84 4.01 31.24
C THR A 217 -14.34 3.91 31.48
N ASP A 218 -15.04 3.00 30.79
CA ASP A 218 -16.47 2.76 30.96
C ASP A 218 -16.77 2.24 32.37
N LEU A 219 -15.98 1.29 32.88
CA LEU A 219 -16.09 0.81 34.26
C LEU A 219 -15.86 1.94 35.28
N SER A 220 -14.91 2.83 35.00
CA SER A 220 -14.64 4.00 35.86
C SER A 220 -15.80 5.00 35.81
N ALA A 221 -16.39 5.24 34.65
CA ALA A 221 -17.53 6.12 34.47
C ALA A 221 -18.79 5.58 35.15
N GLU A 222 -19.04 4.27 35.06
CA GLU A 222 -20.13 3.59 35.76
C GLU A 222 -19.96 3.67 37.29
N PHE A 223 -18.74 3.42 37.79
CA PHE A 223 -18.42 3.54 39.21
C PHE A 223 -18.62 4.98 39.73
N LEU A 224 -18.16 6.00 39.00
CA LEU A 224 -18.38 7.40 39.35
C LEU A 224 -19.86 7.78 39.29
N ALA A 225 -20.61 7.26 38.32
CA ALA A 225 -22.05 7.47 38.24
C ALA A 225 -22.78 6.84 39.44
N GLN A 226 -22.35 5.65 39.87
CA GLN A 226 -22.88 4.98 41.06
C GLN A 226 -22.55 5.79 42.33
N GLN A 227 -21.30 6.23 42.51
CA GLN A 227 -20.91 7.09 43.64
C GLN A 227 -21.67 8.42 43.67
N ARG A 228 -21.90 9.03 42.51
CA ARG A 228 -22.67 10.26 42.40
C ARG A 228 -24.13 10.02 42.82
N ASN A 229 -24.72 8.92 42.37
CA ASN A 229 -26.10 8.58 42.68
C ASN A 229 -26.28 8.22 44.18
N THR A 230 -25.33 7.51 44.79
CA THR A 230 -25.35 7.23 46.23
C THR A 230 -25.12 8.50 47.05
N ALA A 231 -24.24 9.40 46.62
CA ALA A 231 -24.07 10.71 47.25
C ALA A 231 -25.35 11.56 47.19
N PHE A 232 -26.05 11.57 46.04
CA PHE A 232 -27.33 12.26 45.92
C PHE A 232 -28.44 11.62 46.76
N GLN A 233 -28.47 10.30 46.88
CA GLN A 233 -29.39 9.61 47.79
C GLN A 233 -29.10 9.97 49.25
N ALA A 234 -27.84 9.92 49.68
CA ALA A 234 -27.44 10.32 51.03
C ALA A 234 -27.77 11.79 51.32
N MET A 235 -27.60 12.70 50.35
CA MET A 235 -28.04 14.10 50.49
C MET A 235 -29.55 14.22 50.67
N ARG A 236 -30.36 13.44 49.93
CA ARG A 236 -31.82 13.44 50.10
C ARG A 236 -32.26 12.87 51.44
N GLU A 237 -31.59 11.84 51.93
CA GLU A 237 -31.90 11.21 53.23
C GLU A 237 -31.46 12.09 54.41
N THR A 238 -30.36 12.83 54.26
CA THR A 238 -29.85 13.75 55.30
C THR A 238 -30.59 15.09 55.29
N TYR A 239 -31.17 15.48 54.15
CA TYR A 239 -32.01 16.67 54.04
C TYR A 239 -33.40 16.41 54.62
N ARG A 240 -33.51 16.37 55.96
CA ARG A 240 -34.76 16.66 56.66
C ARG A 240 -34.97 18.18 56.64
N PRO A 241 -36.09 18.70 56.11
CA PRO A 241 -36.40 20.11 56.25
C PRO A 241 -36.72 20.40 57.72
N THR A 242 -35.71 20.81 58.49
CA THR A 242 -35.89 21.35 59.85
C THR A 242 -36.50 22.74 59.84
N ARG A 243 -36.37 23.47 58.72
CA ARG A 243 -36.72 24.88 58.63
C ARG A 243 -38.22 25.18 58.69
N THR A 244 -39.09 24.28 58.24
CA THR A 244 -40.55 24.53 58.27
C THR A 244 -41.20 24.20 59.61
N ARG A 245 -40.61 23.32 60.42
CA ARG A 245 -41.16 22.97 61.74
C ARG A 245 -40.77 24.01 62.81
N ASP A 246 -39.54 24.51 62.75
CA ASP A 246 -39.07 25.56 63.66
C ASP A 246 -39.61 26.95 63.28
N ALA A 247 -39.84 27.22 61.99
CA ALA A 247 -40.48 28.46 61.56
C ALA A 247 -41.96 28.55 61.95
N HIS A 248 -42.69 27.43 61.95
CA HIS A 248 -44.08 27.40 62.43
C HIS A 248 -44.17 27.51 63.95
N ALA A 249 -43.23 26.88 64.68
CA ALA A 249 -43.15 27.01 66.15
C ALA A 249 -42.78 28.43 66.58
N ALA A 250 -41.91 29.13 65.84
CA ALA A 250 -41.62 30.55 66.08
C ALA A 250 -42.84 31.45 65.79
N TRP A 251 -43.62 31.14 64.75
CA TRP A 251 -44.84 31.87 64.41
C TRP A 251 -45.97 31.67 65.43
N GLU A 252 -46.16 30.45 65.96
CA GLU A 252 -47.17 30.19 66.99
C GLU A 252 -46.81 30.79 68.35
N ALA A 253 -45.52 30.90 68.68
CA ALA A 253 -45.07 31.58 69.90
C ALA A 253 -45.28 33.10 69.86
N GLU A 254 -45.24 33.71 68.68
CA GLU A 254 -45.45 35.14 68.47
C GLU A 254 -46.94 35.50 68.36
N ALA A 255 -47.78 34.57 67.90
CA ALA A 255 -49.23 34.75 67.78
C ALA A 255 -50.02 34.41 69.07
N GLY A 256 -49.43 33.69 70.03
CA GLY A 256 -50.07 33.29 71.30
C GLY A 256 -49.77 34.21 72.49
N GLY A 257 -49.09 35.33 72.28
CA GLY A 257 -48.53 36.19 73.33
C GLY A 257 -49.24 37.53 73.53
N GLU A 258 -50.58 37.59 73.52
CA GLU A 258 -51.33 38.72 74.09
C GLU A 258 -52.51 38.17 74.92
N ALA A 259 -52.35 38.26 76.25
CA ALA A 259 -53.40 38.26 77.25
C ALA A 259 -53.19 39.49 78.14
#